data_AF-A0A0F4TFM1-F1
#
_entry.id   AF-A0A0F4TFM1-F1
#
_cell.length_a   1.000
_cell.length_b   1.000
_cell.length_c   1.000
_cell.angle_alpha   90.00
_cell.angle_beta   90.00
_cell.angle_gamma   90.00
#
_symmetry.space_group_name_H-M   'P 1'
#
loop_
_entity.id
_entity.type
_entity.pdbx_description
1 polymer ?
#
loop_
_entity_poly.entity_id
_entity_poly.type
_entity_poly.pdbx_seq_one_letter_code
_entity_poly.pdbx_strand_id
1 'polypeptide(L)'
;MLTAGYGCRSASSDNPQHCFEQSGQAFSEVLSCYRKAGATQPLRYISKGQEQQPGVNIRRFELTSQSWGQGDQVAPANWTHGVDLYIPDNVKGTRAVLVANDGVNNPLPGESPGAPNNFSQQTLLNIARQTGLIVVAVSNVPNQYLTYSDDGVPRTEDGSVAHSWKLFMQAPEKLPFMSLHVPMMEALVKAMDLAQKETPPGQVMSFLATGASKRGWAVWLSTLADSRVDSIVPFVIDVLNTDKVFDQTFLAYGGNWPLAYIDYYAQDVIAQRKSEPFKKLMQVEDPMTYRNLSGYTDRLKIPKYIVNASGDDFFIPDASRQYFPDLPGDNTLRVIPNSAHDVRAFVEANLIPYIKRRQAGNTAPRLKAQEQRLDATSTKLHLTLSEMPIRVTQWTAHNPKARDFRYNCGVRYTAAQLPASMDVQTTLRAPKEGWSAEFIETEYADGVVETTMVKVLPDTYPNQAPPADEAFCRTLPGTPGQ
;
A
#
# COMPACT_ATOMS: atom_id res chain seq x y z
N MET A 1 -13.43 11.57 -61.53
CA MET A 1 -12.23 11.40 -60.69
C MET A 1 -12.58 11.85 -59.28
N LEU A 2 -12.90 10.91 -58.40
CA LEU A 2 -13.16 11.15 -56.98
C LEU A 2 -12.21 10.22 -56.22
N THR A 3 -11.12 10.78 -55.72
CA THR A 3 -10.16 10.10 -54.87
C THR A 3 -10.72 10.04 -53.45
N ALA A 4 -11.06 8.83 -53.00
CA ALA A 4 -11.36 8.54 -51.61
C ALA A 4 -10.05 8.60 -50.81
N GLY A 5 -9.96 9.56 -49.89
CA GLY A 5 -8.90 9.62 -48.90
C GLY A 5 -9.04 8.49 -47.89
N TYR A 6 -8.09 7.56 -47.90
CA TYR A 6 -7.88 6.64 -46.79
C TYR A 6 -7.47 7.46 -45.57
N GLY A 7 -8.37 7.58 -44.59
CA GLY A 7 -8.02 8.08 -43.28
C GLY A 7 -7.03 7.13 -42.61
N CYS A 8 -5.84 7.62 -42.28
CA CYS A 8 -4.88 6.95 -41.42
C CYS A 8 -5.57 6.58 -40.09
N ARG A 9 -5.72 5.28 -39.81
CA ARG A 9 -5.88 4.81 -38.43
C ARG A 9 -4.57 5.13 -37.71
N SER A 10 -4.62 5.99 -36.70
CA SER A 10 -3.46 6.30 -35.86
C SER A 10 -2.95 5.03 -35.19
N ALA A 11 -1.72 4.62 -35.52
CA ALA A 11 -1.08 3.41 -35.00
C ALA A 11 -0.55 3.58 -33.54
N SER A 12 -1.16 4.42 -32.71
CA SER A 12 -0.48 5.00 -31.53
C SER A 12 -1.08 4.68 -30.15
N SER A 13 -2.15 3.88 -30.02
CA SER A 13 -2.77 3.59 -28.70
C SER A 13 -2.28 2.31 -28.00
N ASP A 14 -1.66 1.38 -28.73
CA ASP A 14 -1.48 0.00 -28.25
C ASP A 14 -0.10 -0.30 -27.67
N ASN A 15 0.84 0.65 -27.77
CA ASN A 15 2.20 0.50 -27.25
C ASN A 15 2.46 1.50 -26.11
N PRO A 16 2.69 1.02 -24.86
CA PRO A 16 2.93 1.90 -23.73
C PRO A 16 4.22 2.73 -23.88
N GLN A 17 5.24 2.19 -24.56
CA GLN A 17 6.49 2.91 -24.85
C GLN A 17 6.26 4.13 -25.73
N HIS A 18 5.42 4.00 -26.76
CA HIS A 18 5.10 5.10 -27.65
C HIS A 18 4.33 6.22 -26.90
N CYS A 19 3.39 5.84 -26.03
CA CYS A 19 2.70 6.80 -25.16
C CYS A 19 3.69 7.54 -24.23
N PHE A 20 4.65 6.82 -23.64
CA PHE A 20 5.68 7.43 -22.79
C PHE A 20 6.57 8.40 -23.59
N GLU A 21 7.00 8.04 -24.79
CA GLU A 21 7.76 8.93 -25.68
C GLU A 21 6.98 10.19 -26.06
N GLN A 22 5.69 10.05 -26.38
CA GLN A 22 4.80 11.19 -26.68
C GLN A 22 4.58 12.12 -25.48
N SER A 23 4.68 11.60 -24.25
CA SER A 23 4.62 12.41 -23.03
C SER A 23 5.89 13.24 -22.78
N GLY A 24 6.89 13.16 -23.68
CA GLY A 24 8.21 13.73 -23.44
C GLY A 24 9.01 12.94 -22.39
N GLN A 25 8.76 11.62 -22.29
CA GLN A 25 9.35 10.74 -21.29
C GLN A 25 9.03 11.16 -19.84
N ALA A 26 7.82 11.66 -19.60
CA ALA A 26 7.36 12.00 -18.26
C ALA A 26 7.08 10.71 -17.47
N PHE A 27 7.92 10.40 -16.48
CA PHE A 27 7.78 9.18 -15.65
C PHE A 27 6.44 9.11 -14.90
N SER A 28 5.82 10.26 -14.59
CA SER A 28 4.47 10.30 -14.04
C SER A 28 3.42 9.67 -14.95
N GLU A 29 3.64 9.65 -16.27
CA GLU A 29 2.71 9.05 -17.25
C GLU A 29 2.88 7.54 -17.41
N VAL A 30 3.87 6.90 -16.78
CA VAL A 30 4.13 5.45 -16.91
C VAL A 30 2.87 4.63 -16.59
N LEU A 31 2.19 4.91 -15.48
CA LEU A 31 0.98 4.19 -15.07
C LEU A 31 -0.17 4.38 -16.07
N SER A 32 -0.40 5.63 -16.49
CA SER A 32 -1.43 6.03 -17.47
C SER A 32 -1.19 5.37 -18.83
N CYS A 33 0.05 5.38 -19.32
CA CYS A 33 0.45 4.76 -20.57
C CYS A 33 0.33 3.23 -20.52
N TYR A 34 0.78 2.60 -19.43
CA TYR A 34 0.68 1.16 -19.26
C TYR A 34 -0.78 0.70 -19.24
N ARG A 35 -1.63 1.36 -18.44
CA ARG A 35 -3.07 1.07 -18.35
C ARG A 35 -3.80 1.31 -19.66
N LYS A 36 -3.48 2.37 -20.41
CA LYS A 36 -4.09 2.64 -21.72
C LYS A 36 -3.79 1.53 -22.72
N ALA A 37 -2.53 1.08 -22.80
CA ALA A 37 -2.15 -0.02 -23.67
C ALA A 37 -2.79 -1.35 -23.22
N GLY A 38 -2.84 -1.59 -21.91
CA GLY A 38 -3.54 -2.73 -21.33
C GLY A 38 -5.01 -2.77 -21.73
N ALA A 39 -5.71 -1.64 -21.70
CA ALA A 39 -7.12 -1.54 -22.05
C ALA A 39 -7.45 -1.92 -23.51
N THR A 40 -6.48 -1.89 -24.43
CA THR A 40 -6.70 -2.31 -25.82
C THR A 40 -6.54 -3.83 -26.03
N GLN A 41 -5.98 -4.53 -25.05
CA GLN A 41 -5.85 -5.98 -25.05
C GLN A 41 -7.16 -6.66 -24.59
N PRO A 42 -7.59 -7.74 -25.28
CA PRO A 42 -8.78 -8.47 -24.88
C PRO A 42 -8.58 -9.12 -23.50
N LEU A 43 -9.64 -9.12 -22.69
CA LEU A 43 -9.62 -9.78 -21.38
C LEU A 43 -9.50 -11.30 -21.55
N ARG A 44 -8.47 -11.91 -20.94
CA ARG A 44 -8.16 -13.34 -21.04
C ARG A 44 -8.28 -14.03 -19.68
N TYR A 45 -9.20 -14.97 -19.55
CA TYR A 45 -9.40 -15.71 -18.31
C TYR A 45 -10.07 -17.07 -18.55
N ILE A 46 -9.94 -17.95 -17.56
CA ILE A 46 -10.55 -19.29 -17.55
C ILE A 46 -11.42 -19.39 -16.29
N SER A 47 -12.66 -19.86 -16.43
CA SER A 47 -13.50 -20.21 -15.29
C SER A 47 -12.96 -21.49 -14.64
N LYS A 48 -12.71 -21.43 -13.32
CA LYS A 48 -12.24 -22.56 -12.50
C LYS A 48 -13.36 -23.21 -11.69
N GLY A 49 -14.60 -22.76 -11.89
CA GLY A 49 -15.79 -23.29 -11.24
C GLY A 49 -16.40 -22.32 -10.22
N GLN A 50 -17.37 -22.82 -9.47
CA GLN A 50 -18.05 -22.08 -8.43
C GLN A 50 -18.25 -22.95 -7.18
N GLU A 51 -18.34 -22.30 -6.03
CA GLU A 51 -18.53 -22.94 -4.72
C GLU A 51 -19.58 -22.18 -3.93
N GLN A 52 -20.61 -22.87 -3.48
CA GLN A 52 -21.60 -22.29 -2.59
C GLN A 52 -21.12 -22.39 -1.14
N GLN A 53 -21.02 -21.25 -0.48
CA GLN A 53 -20.84 -21.12 0.96
C GLN A 53 -22.13 -20.54 1.58
N PRO A 54 -22.38 -20.69 2.89
CA PRO A 54 -23.54 -20.08 3.53
C PRO A 54 -23.62 -18.57 3.25
N GLY A 55 -24.67 -18.11 2.59
CA GLY A 55 -24.92 -16.70 2.27
C GLY A 55 -24.10 -16.09 1.13
N VAL A 56 -23.19 -16.85 0.50
CA VAL A 56 -22.24 -16.35 -0.51
C VAL A 56 -21.94 -17.43 -1.56
N ASN A 57 -22.12 -17.10 -2.84
CA ASN A 57 -21.59 -17.90 -3.95
C ASN A 57 -20.20 -17.38 -4.35
N ILE A 58 -19.20 -18.26 -4.39
CA ILE A 58 -17.84 -17.94 -4.81
C ILE A 58 -17.66 -18.40 -6.25
N ARG A 59 -17.35 -17.48 -7.17
CA ARG A 59 -16.98 -17.82 -8.56
C ARG A 59 -15.48 -17.64 -8.75
N ARG A 60 -14.81 -18.67 -9.26
CA ARG A 60 -13.35 -18.71 -9.35
C ARG A 60 -12.87 -18.61 -10.78
N PHE A 61 -11.83 -17.82 -11.00
CA PHE A 61 -11.23 -17.59 -12.30
C PHE A 61 -9.71 -17.62 -12.22
N GLU A 62 -9.09 -17.99 -13.32
CA GLU A 62 -7.68 -17.77 -13.57
C GLU A 62 -7.58 -16.67 -14.63
N LEU A 63 -7.03 -15.52 -14.27
CA LEU A 63 -6.89 -14.34 -15.11
C LEU A 63 -5.48 -14.27 -15.68
N THR A 64 -5.33 -14.18 -17.00
CA THR A 64 -4.07 -13.72 -17.62
C THR A 64 -4.15 -12.21 -17.79
N SER A 65 -3.43 -11.47 -16.97
CA SER A 65 -3.56 -10.01 -16.85
C SER A 65 -2.76 -9.27 -17.93
N GLN A 66 -1.49 -9.64 -18.11
CA GLN A 66 -0.59 -9.05 -19.10
C GLN A 66 0.56 -10.00 -19.47
N SER A 67 1.40 -9.54 -20.39
CA SER A 67 2.78 -10.01 -20.55
C SER A 67 3.73 -8.89 -20.11
N TRP A 68 4.71 -9.18 -19.24
CA TRP A 68 5.63 -8.22 -18.65
C TRP A 68 7.10 -8.61 -18.85
N GLY A 69 7.98 -7.61 -18.87
CA GLY A 69 9.44 -7.75 -19.07
C GLY A 69 9.94 -7.11 -20.37
N GLN A 70 9.22 -7.29 -21.49
CA GLN A 70 9.73 -7.04 -22.87
C GLN A 70 11.06 -7.79 -23.17
N GLY A 71 11.19 -8.33 -24.39
CA GLY A 71 12.45 -8.97 -24.82
C GLY A 71 12.99 -10.06 -23.88
N ASP A 72 12.10 -10.84 -23.26
CA ASP A 72 12.42 -11.94 -22.34
C ASP A 72 13.23 -11.54 -21.09
N GLN A 73 13.18 -10.27 -20.67
CA GLN A 73 13.89 -9.78 -19.49
C GLN A 73 13.38 -10.34 -18.16
N VAL A 74 12.12 -10.80 -18.13
CA VAL A 74 11.49 -11.39 -16.94
C VAL A 74 10.74 -12.66 -17.32
N ALA A 75 10.89 -13.71 -16.49
CA ALA A 75 10.19 -14.96 -16.62
C ALA A 75 9.43 -15.32 -15.32
N PRO A 76 8.20 -15.86 -15.41
CA PRO A 76 7.40 -15.98 -16.63
C PRO A 76 6.89 -14.61 -17.11
N ALA A 77 6.96 -14.39 -18.43
CA ALA A 77 6.49 -13.14 -19.04
C ALA A 77 4.97 -13.00 -18.94
N ASN A 78 4.22 -14.08 -19.20
CA ASN A 78 2.76 -14.09 -19.05
C ASN A 78 2.38 -14.16 -17.57
N TRP A 79 1.66 -13.15 -17.10
CA TRP A 79 1.22 -13.07 -15.72
C TRP A 79 -0.15 -13.70 -15.54
N THR A 80 -0.27 -14.60 -14.56
CA THR A 80 -1.51 -15.29 -14.22
C THR A 80 -1.88 -15.06 -12.76
N HIS A 81 -3.17 -14.89 -12.49
CA HIS A 81 -3.69 -14.56 -11.17
C HIS A 81 -4.93 -15.39 -10.87
N GLY A 82 -5.10 -15.79 -9.61
CA GLY A 82 -6.40 -16.28 -9.15
C GLY A 82 -7.33 -15.09 -8.93
N VAL A 83 -8.55 -15.11 -9.47
CA VAL A 83 -9.57 -14.10 -9.19
C VAL A 83 -10.83 -14.79 -8.69
N ASP A 84 -11.18 -14.53 -7.44
CA ASP A 84 -12.39 -15.05 -6.80
C ASP A 84 -13.39 -13.91 -6.60
N LEU A 85 -14.61 -14.11 -7.11
CA LEU A 85 -15.75 -13.24 -6.87
C LEU A 85 -16.61 -13.85 -5.77
N TYR A 86 -16.58 -13.27 -4.58
CA TYR A 86 -17.46 -13.61 -3.47
C TYR A 86 -18.73 -12.78 -3.62
N ILE A 87 -19.82 -13.42 -4.04
CA ILE A 87 -21.09 -12.77 -4.37
C ILE A 87 -22.09 -13.13 -3.27
N PRO A 88 -22.45 -12.19 -2.37
CA PRO A 88 -23.50 -12.42 -1.37
C PRO A 88 -24.86 -12.72 -2.02
N ASP A 89 -25.69 -13.52 -1.36
CA ASP A 89 -27.05 -13.83 -1.82
C ASP A 89 -27.89 -12.55 -2.04
N ASN A 90 -27.60 -11.49 -1.26
CA ASN A 90 -28.26 -10.19 -1.34
C ASN A 90 -27.22 -9.07 -1.51
N VAL A 91 -26.81 -8.82 -2.76
CA VAL A 91 -25.84 -7.76 -3.09
C VAL A 91 -26.40 -6.37 -2.76
N LYS A 92 -25.60 -5.52 -2.11
CA LYS A 92 -25.95 -4.15 -1.72
C LYS A 92 -25.20 -3.13 -2.57
N GLY A 93 -25.95 -2.31 -3.32
CA GLY A 93 -25.38 -1.23 -4.12
C GLY A 93 -24.53 -1.73 -5.30
N THR A 94 -23.71 -0.85 -5.85
CA THR A 94 -22.89 -1.10 -7.04
C THR A 94 -21.37 -0.98 -6.80
N ARG A 95 -20.96 -0.78 -5.54
CA ARG A 95 -19.55 -0.77 -5.14
C ARG A 95 -19.11 -2.20 -4.80
N ALA A 96 -17.98 -2.65 -5.34
CA ALA A 96 -17.31 -3.88 -4.92
C ALA A 96 -16.10 -3.58 -4.02
N VAL A 97 -15.64 -4.58 -3.28
CA VAL A 97 -14.36 -4.52 -2.55
C VAL A 97 -13.30 -5.23 -3.38
N LEU A 98 -12.31 -4.49 -3.88
CA LEU A 98 -11.17 -5.06 -4.60
C LEU A 98 -10.05 -5.37 -3.60
N VAL A 99 -9.66 -6.63 -3.50
CA VAL A 99 -8.63 -7.10 -2.57
C VAL A 99 -7.43 -7.61 -3.33
N ALA A 100 -6.30 -6.93 -3.19
CA ALA A 100 -5.00 -7.41 -3.64
C ALA A 100 -4.41 -8.35 -2.59
N ASN A 101 -4.25 -9.62 -2.95
CA ASN A 101 -3.80 -10.70 -2.07
C ASN A 101 -2.49 -11.29 -2.59
N ASP A 102 -1.72 -11.85 -1.66
CA ASP A 102 -0.48 -12.52 -1.96
C ASP A 102 -0.73 -13.94 -2.52
N GLY A 103 0.32 -14.71 -2.76
CA GLY A 103 0.28 -16.10 -3.20
C GLY A 103 1.54 -16.47 -3.97
N VAL A 104 1.69 -17.74 -4.32
CA VAL A 104 2.79 -18.21 -5.18
C VAL A 104 2.19 -19.13 -6.23
N ASN A 105 2.12 -18.67 -7.48
CA ASN A 105 1.62 -19.47 -8.60
C ASN A 105 2.74 -20.08 -9.46
N ASN A 106 3.95 -19.55 -9.38
CA ASN A 106 5.13 -20.07 -10.06
C ASN A 106 6.15 -20.56 -9.01
N PRO A 107 5.90 -21.71 -8.34
CA PRO A 107 6.79 -22.22 -7.30
C PRO A 107 8.14 -22.67 -7.89
N LEU A 108 9.14 -22.78 -7.03
CA LEU A 108 10.44 -23.34 -7.40
C LEU A 108 10.30 -24.83 -7.81
N PRO A 109 11.25 -25.37 -8.59
CA PRO A 109 11.23 -26.79 -8.97
C PRO A 109 11.14 -27.71 -7.75
N GLY A 110 10.11 -28.55 -7.72
CA GLY A 110 9.84 -29.48 -6.61
C GLY A 110 8.96 -28.92 -5.48
N GLU A 111 8.60 -27.65 -5.54
CA GLU A 111 7.67 -27.02 -4.59
C GLU A 111 6.23 -26.96 -5.14
N SER A 112 5.27 -26.78 -4.24
CA SER A 112 3.86 -26.61 -4.59
C SER A 112 3.47 -25.12 -4.60
N PRO A 113 2.47 -24.72 -5.39
CA PRO A 113 1.92 -23.36 -5.31
C PRO A 113 1.51 -22.99 -3.88
N GLY A 114 1.87 -21.78 -3.46
CA GLY A 114 1.54 -21.23 -2.16
C GLY A 114 0.16 -20.59 -2.16
N ALA A 115 -0.66 -20.92 -1.17
CA ALA A 115 -1.99 -20.34 -1.03
C ALA A 115 -1.92 -18.83 -0.70
N PRO A 116 -2.94 -18.05 -1.09
CA PRO A 116 -3.04 -16.64 -0.73
C PRO A 116 -3.10 -16.46 0.78
N ASN A 117 -2.29 -15.55 1.34
CA ASN A 117 -2.01 -15.55 2.77
C ASN A 117 -2.27 -14.21 3.50
N ASN A 118 -2.54 -13.10 2.80
CA ASN A 118 -2.82 -11.79 3.43
C ASN A 118 -4.30 -11.67 3.84
N PHE A 119 -5.19 -12.17 2.99
CA PHE A 119 -6.63 -12.22 3.23
C PHE A 119 -7.10 -13.67 3.07
N SER A 120 -7.42 -14.32 4.19
CA SER A 120 -7.91 -15.71 4.16
C SER A 120 -9.28 -15.80 3.49
N GLN A 121 -9.65 -16.98 2.98
CA GLN A 121 -11.01 -17.21 2.46
C GLN A 121 -12.08 -16.89 3.51
N GLN A 122 -11.84 -17.21 4.79
CA GLN A 122 -12.75 -16.89 5.88
C GLN A 122 -12.93 -15.37 6.04
N THR A 123 -11.84 -14.61 5.95
CA THR A 123 -11.86 -13.15 5.99
C THR A 123 -12.63 -12.55 4.84
N LEU A 124 -12.42 -13.04 3.62
CA LEU A 124 -13.14 -12.59 2.43
C LEU A 124 -14.64 -12.90 2.51
N LEU A 125 -15.01 -14.10 3.00
CA LEU A 125 -16.39 -14.47 3.29
C LEU A 125 -17.03 -13.55 4.35
N ASN A 126 -16.29 -13.23 5.42
CA ASN A 126 -16.78 -12.35 6.48
C ASN A 126 -17.04 -10.94 5.96
N ILE A 127 -16.14 -10.39 5.15
CA ILE A 127 -16.33 -9.08 4.49
C ILE A 127 -17.59 -9.12 3.61
N ALA A 128 -17.71 -10.12 2.74
CA ALA A 128 -18.85 -10.25 1.83
C ALA A 128 -20.18 -10.36 2.60
N ARG A 129 -20.26 -11.23 3.61
CA ARG A 129 -21.47 -11.46 4.42
C ARG A 129 -21.88 -10.22 5.21
N GLN A 130 -20.92 -9.57 5.86
CA GLN A 130 -21.23 -8.48 6.78
C GLN A 130 -21.50 -7.16 6.08
N THR A 131 -20.95 -6.95 4.89
CA THR A 131 -21.14 -5.72 4.10
C THR A 131 -22.21 -5.87 3.02
N GLY A 132 -22.51 -7.11 2.59
CA GLY A 132 -23.36 -7.37 1.44
C GLY A 132 -22.74 -6.92 0.12
N LEU A 133 -21.45 -6.57 0.08
CA LEU A 133 -20.75 -6.21 -1.15
C LEU A 133 -20.15 -7.43 -1.83
N ILE A 134 -20.04 -7.37 -3.15
CA ILE A 134 -19.21 -8.30 -3.90
C ILE A 134 -17.74 -8.03 -3.52
N VAL A 135 -17.02 -9.09 -3.14
CA VAL A 135 -15.57 -9.02 -2.92
C VAL A 135 -14.87 -9.65 -4.12
N VAL A 136 -13.96 -8.90 -4.73
CA VAL A 136 -13.11 -9.31 -5.85
C VAL A 136 -11.71 -9.54 -5.29
N ALA A 137 -11.37 -10.79 -4.99
CA ALA A 137 -10.07 -11.14 -4.43
C ALA A 137 -9.10 -11.57 -5.54
N VAL A 138 -8.00 -10.85 -5.69
CA VAL A 138 -6.96 -11.09 -6.69
C VAL A 138 -5.73 -11.66 -5.99
N SER A 139 -5.43 -12.92 -6.26
CA SER A 139 -4.31 -13.66 -5.67
C SER A 139 -3.09 -13.66 -6.58
N ASN A 140 -1.93 -13.95 -6.01
CA ASN A 140 -0.65 -13.95 -6.72
C ASN A 140 -0.33 -12.56 -7.29
N VAL A 141 -0.45 -11.52 -6.45
CA VAL A 141 -0.02 -10.17 -6.77
C VAL A 141 1.19 -9.84 -5.88
N PRO A 142 2.43 -10.07 -6.34
CA PRO A 142 2.86 -10.32 -7.73
C PRO A 142 2.80 -11.78 -8.20
N ASN A 143 2.98 -11.99 -9.51
CA ASN A 143 2.99 -13.29 -10.22
C ASN A 143 4.27 -14.11 -9.92
N GLN A 144 4.49 -14.44 -8.66
CA GLN A 144 5.76 -14.93 -8.14
C GLN A 144 5.85 -16.46 -8.06
N TYR A 145 7.05 -17.05 -8.16
CA TYR A 145 8.38 -16.43 -8.30
C TYR A 145 8.60 -15.77 -9.67
N LEU A 146 9.49 -14.78 -9.70
CA LEU A 146 9.96 -14.11 -10.91
C LEU A 146 11.48 -14.24 -11.04
N THR A 147 11.94 -14.55 -12.26
CA THR A 147 13.35 -14.62 -12.61
C THR A 147 13.67 -13.53 -13.63
N TYR A 148 14.83 -12.90 -13.49
CA TYR A 148 15.28 -11.81 -14.36
C TYR A 148 16.47 -12.27 -15.21
N SER A 149 16.54 -11.82 -16.46
CA SER A 149 17.50 -12.35 -17.43
C SER A 149 18.95 -11.95 -17.15
N ASP A 150 19.19 -10.89 -16.38
CA ASP A 150 20.53 -10.39 -16.05
C ASP A 150 21.26 -11.28 -15.05
N ASP A 151 20.56 -11.95 -14.13
CA ASP A 151 21.18 -12.82 -13.13
C ASP A 151 20.57 -14.21 -12.95
N GLY A 152 19.38 -14.48 -13.51
CA GLY A 152 18.74 -15.79 -13.47
C GLY A 152 18.28 -16.23 -12.08
N VAL A 153 18.27 -15.36 -11.07
CA VAL A 153 17.89 -15.72 -9.70
C VAL A 153 16.36 -15.58 -9.52
N PRO A 154 15.65 -16.65 -9.11
CA PRO A 154 14.23 -16.57 -8.82
C PRO A 154 13.99 -15.81 -7.51
N ARG A 155 13.03 -14.88 -7.52
CA ARG A 155 12.72 -14.00 -6.40
C ARG A 155 11.22 -13.95 -6.12
N THR A 156 10.88 -13.72 -4.85
CA THR A 156 9.55 -13.34 -4.37
C THR A 156 9.51 -11.87 -4.01
N GLU A 157 8.30 -11.32 -3.93
CA GLU A 157 7.94 -10.01 -3.37
C GLU A 157 9.10 -9.00 -3.22
N ASP A 158 9.66 -8.85 -2.01
CA ASP A 158 10.68 -7.84 -1.67
C ASP A 158 11.91 -7.93 -2.58
N GLY A 159 12.43 -9.13 -2.78
CA GLY A 159 13.53 -9.39 -3.70
C GLY A 159 13.20 -8.95 -5.13
N SER A 160 12.02 -9.29 -5.62
CA SER A 160 11.57 -8.91 -6.96
C SER A 160 11.34 -7.40 -7.08
N VAL A 161 10.75 -6.74 -6.08
CA VAL A 161 10.60 -5.27 -6.06
C VAL A 161 11.97 -4.61 -6.13
N ALA A 162 12.85 -4.94 -5.19
CA ALA A 162 14.20 -4.36 -5.10
C ALA A 162 15.01 -4.55 -6.39
N HIS A 163 14.96 -5.75 -6.98
CA HIS A 163 15.70 -6.05 -8.19
C HIS A 163 15.09 -5.34 -9.42
N SER A 164 13.76 -5.28 -9.53
CA SER A 164 13.09 -4.54 -10.59
C SER A 164 13.40 -3.03 -10.54
N TRP A 165 13.53 -2.47 -9.34
CA TRP A 165 13.94 -1.08 -9.13
C TRP A 165 15.39 -0.84 -9.55
N LYS A 166 16.31 -1.75 -9.20
CA LYS A 166 17.70 -1.72 -9.68
C LYS A 166 17.75 -1.68 -11.22
N LEU A 167 17.02 -2.57 -11.90
CA LEU A 167 16.98 -2.61 -13.36
C LEU A 167 16.41 -1.32 -13.96
N PHE A 168 15.33 -0.79 -13.39
CA PHE A 168 14.81 0.52 -13.78
C PHE A 168 15.88 1.60 -13.63
N MET A 169 16.53 1.71 -12.47
CA MET A 169 17.50 2.77 -12.19
C MET A 169 18.75 2.69 -13.08
N GLN A 170 19.12 1.51 -13.58
CA GLN A 170 20.24 1.35 -14.51
C GLN A 170 19.94 1.94 -15.90
N ALA A 171 18.67 1.99 -16.32
CA ALA A 171 18.29 2.56 -17.61
C ALA A 171 16.85 3.12 -17.64
N PRO A 172 16.53 4.19 -16.87
CA PRO A 172 15.15 4.64 -16.67
C PRO A 172 14.39 4.93 -17.96
N GLU A 173 15.02 5.58 -18.93
CA GLU A 173 14.39 5.96 -20.21
C GLU A 173 14.14 4.76 -21.13
N LYS A 174 14.94 3.69 -21.00
CA LYS A 174 14.80 2.47 -21.80
C LYS A 174 13.89 1.43 -21.14
N LEU A 175 13.82 1.45 -19.81
CA LEU A 175 13.07 0.50 -18.98
C LEU A 175 12.01 1.20 -18.10
N PRO A 176 11.19 2.13 -18.61
CA PRO A 176 10.30 2.93 -17.77
C PRO A 176 9.19 2.11 -17.09
N PHE A 177 8.89 0.91 -17.60
CA PHE A 177 7.86 0.00 -17.07
C PHE A 177 8.44 -1.16 -16.24
N MET A 178 9.74 -1.12 -15.92
CA MET A 178 10.45 -2.22 -15.26
C MET A 178 10.19 -2.31 -13.76
N SER A 179 9.56 -1.32 -13.12
CA SER A 179 9.19 -1.47 -11.71
C SER A 179 8.05 -2.48 -11.54
N LEU A 180 8.20 -3.42 -10.61
CA LEU A 180 7.25 -4.51 -10.37
C LEU A 180 5.84 -4.05 -9.99
N HIS A 181 5.68 -2.88 -9.37
CA HIS A 181 4.35 -2.41 -9.00
C HIS A 181 3.51 -1.98 -10.22
N VAL A 182 4.13 -1.68 -11.38
CA VAL A 182 3.43 -1.35 -12.62
C VAL A 182 2.58 -2.54 -13.14
N PRO A 183 3.11 -3.76 -13.35
CA PRO A 183 2.29 -4.91 -13.71
C PRO A 183 1.38 -5.38 -12.57
N MET A 184 1.74 -5.16 -11.29
CA MET A 184 0.82 -5.45 -10.17
C MET A 184 -0.43 -4.55 -10.23
N MET A 185 -0.26 -3.27 -10.55
CA MET A 185 -1.36 -2.31 -10.76
C MET A 185 -2.28 -2.78 -11.89
N GLU A 186 -1.72 -3.21 -13.02
CA GLU A 186 -2.50 -3.69 -14.17
C GLU A 186 -3.27 -4.98 -13.85
N ALA A 187 -2.71 -5.88 -13.04
CA ALA A 187 -3.41 -7.07 -12.59
C ALA A 187 -4.72 -6.73 -11.83
N LEU A 188 -4.68 -5.68 -10.99
CA LEU A 188 -5.87 -5.18 -10.31
C LEU A 188 -6.87 -4.52 -11.28
N VAL A 189 -6.38 -3.76 -12.27
CA VAL A 189 -7.22 -3.16 -13.32
C VAL A 189 -7.95 -4.24 -14.13
N LYS A 190 -7.24 -5.29 -14.55
CA LYS A 190 -7.82 -6.42 -15.30
C LYS A 190 -8.78 -7.25 -14.46
N ALA A 191 -8.56 -7.36 -13.15
CA ALA A 191 -9.52 -8.00 -12.26
C ALA A 191 -10.81 -7.17 -12.12
N MET A 192 -10.73 -5.83 -12.13
CA MET A 192 -11.93 -4.98 -12.20
C MET A 192 -12.70 -5.21 -13.51
N ASP A 193 -12.01 -5.30 -14.65
CA ASP A 193 -12.64 -5.63 -15.94
C ASP A 193 -13.36 -6.99 -15.88
N LEU A 194 -12.70 -8.00 -15.30
CA LEU A 194 -13.28 -9.33 -15.13
C LEU A 194 -14.51 -9.31 -14.22
N ALA A 195 -14.46 -8.61 -13.08
CA ALA A 195 -15.59 -8.51 -12.18
C ALA A 195 -16.81 -7.85 -12.85
N GLN A 196 -16.60 -6.79 -13.64
CA GLN A 196 -17.68 -6.12 -14.38
C GLN A 196 -18.24 -7.01 -15.50
N LYS A 197 -17.41 -7.83 -16.13
CA LYS A 197 -17.85 -8.78 -17.18
C LYS A 197 -18.62 -9.96 -16.61
N GLU A 198 -18.20 -10.48 -15.47
CA GLU A 198 -18.75 -11.70 -14.87
C GLU A 198 -19.87 -11.42 -13.87
N THR A 199 -20.25 -10.16 -13.64
CA THR A 199 -21.45 -9.81 -12.88
C THR A 199 -22.53 -9.27 -13.81
N PRO A 200 -23.81 -9.23 -13.40
CA PRO A 200 -24.86 -8.60 -14.19
C PRO A 200 -24.46 -7.16 -14.58
N PRO A 201 -24.77 -6.70 -15.81
CA PRO A 201 -24.43 -5.34 -16.23
C PRO A 201 -24.90 -4.28 -15.22
N GLY A 202 -23.98 -3.41 -14.80
CA GLY A 202 -24.25 -2.36 -13.80
C GLY A 202 -24.21 -2.82 -12.34
N GLN A 203 -24.04 -4.12 -12.05
CA GLN A 203 -23.94 -4.63 -10.67
C GLN A 203 -22.66 -4.17 -9.97
N VAL A 204 -21.57 -3.99 -10.72
CA VAL A 204 -20.28 -3.47 -10.24
C VAL A 204 -19.88 -2.26 -11.08
N MET A 205 -19.81 -1.08 -10.44
CA MET A 205 -19.51 0.19 -11.09
C MET A 205 -18.28 0.88 -10.50
N SER A 206 -18.05 0.73 -9.19
CA SER A 206 -16.88 1.29 -8.50
C SER A 206 -16.28 0.30 -7.51
N PHE A 207 -15.07 0.61 -7.05
CA PHE A 207 -14.31 -0.26 -6.16
C PHE A 207 -13.76 0.53 -4.97
N LEU A 208 -13.93 -0.03 -3.77
CA LEU A 208 -13.07 0.27 -2.64
C LEU A 208 -11.92 -0.74 -2.69
N ALA A 209 -10.68 -0.28 -2.82
CA ALA A 209 -9.52 -1.15 -3.00
C ALA A 209 -8.68 -1.28 -1.72
N THR A 210 -8.17 -2.47 -1.45
CA THR A 210 -7.35 -2.77 -0.26
C THR A 210 -6.28 -3.82 -0.58
N GLY A 211 -5.19 -3.77 0.17
CA GLY A 211 -4.05 -4.66 0.07
C GLY A 211 -3.06 -4.35 1.20
N ALA A 212 -2.25 -5.33 1.58
CA ALA A 212 -1.24 -5.16 2.64
C ALA A 212 0.17 -5.10 2.05
N SER A 213 1.01 -4.23 2.61
CA SER A 213 2.40 -4.04 2.21
C SER A 213 2.51 -3.69 0.71
N LYS A 214 3.21 -4.49 -0.10
CA LYS A 214 3.45 -4.19 -1.52
C LYS A 214 2.16 -4.27 -2.34
N ARG A 215 1.20 -5.10 -1.92
CA ARG A 215 -0.18 -5.10 -2.47
C ARG A 215 -0.89 -3.77 -2.16
N GLY A 216 -0.66 -3.19 -0.98
CA GLY A 216 -1.13 -1.85 -0.62
C GLY A 216 -0.51 -0.77 -1.50
N TRP A 217 0.76 -0.92 -1.88
CA TRP A 217 1.42 -0.05 -2.86
C TRP A 217 0.76 -0.16 -4.24
N ALA A 218 0.51 -1.38 -4.73
CA ALA A 218 -0.21 -1.58 -5.99
C ALA A 218 -1.61 -0.94 -5.99
N VAL A 219 -2.33 -0.97 -4.86
CA VAL A 219 -3.63 -0.29 -4.69
C VAL A 219 -3.50 1.24 -4.85
N TRP A 220 -2.44 1.86 -4.33
CA TRP A 220 -2.16 3.26 -4.57
C TRP A 220 -1.94 3.56 -6.05
N LEU A 221 -1.17 2.73 -6.76
CA LEU A 221 -0.90 2.94 -8.19
C LEU A 221 -2.14 2.69 -9.05
N SER A 222 -2.96 1.68 -8.72
CA SER A 222 -4.26 1.44 -9.39
C SER A 222 -5.22 2.62 -9.21
N THR A 223 -5.19 3.26 -8.04
CA THR A 223 -6.00 4.45 -7.76
C THR A 223 -5.64 5.62 -8.66
N LEU A 224 -4.34 5.83 -8.88
CA LEU A 224 -3.82 6.86 -9.78
C LEU A 224 -4.17 6.55 -11.24
N ALA A 225 -4.11 5.28 -11.64
CA ALA A 225 -4.26 4.85 -13.03
C ALA A 225 -5.73 4.66 -13.49
N ASP A 226 -6.66 4.32 -12.58
CA ASP A 226 -8.03 3.96 -12.94
C ASP A 226 -9.07 4.65 -12.06
N SER A 227 -10.06 5.30 -12.71
CA SER A 227 -11.07 6.11 -12.04
C SER A 227 -12.15 5.31 -11.33
N ARG A 228 -12.26 4.00 -11.57
CA ARG A 228 -13.25 3.14 -10.93
C ARG A 228 -12.97 2.92 -9.44
N VAL A 229 -11.74 3.15 -8.98
CA VAL A 229 -11.40 3.12 -7.55
C VAL A 229 -11.88 4.42 -6.90
N ASP A 230 -12.82 4.32 -5.96
CA ASP A 230 -13.47 5.47 -5.31
C ASP A 230 -13.03 5.71 -3.86
N SER A 231 -12.36 4.73 -3.26
CA SER A 231 -11.78 4.80 -1.92
C SER A 231 -10.74 3.69 -1.75
N ILE A 232 -9.78 3.89 -0.84
CA ILE A 232 -8.76 2.89 -0.53
C ILE A 232 -8.53 2.66 0.96
N VAL A 233 -8.15 1.42 1.29
CA VAL A 233 -7.74 1.01 2.63
C VAL A 233 -6.41 0.27 2.52
N PRO A 234 -5.27 0.98 2.35
CA PRO A 234 -3.96 0.35 2.32
C PRO A 234 -3.53 -0.05 3.75
N PHE A 235 -2.99 -1.26 3.89
CA PHE A 235 -2.46 -1.76 5.16
C PHE A 235 -0.92 -1.81 5.11
N VAL A 236 -0.26 -1.39 6.20
CA VAL A 236 1.17 -1.54 6.49
C VAL A 236 2.08 -1.21 5.30
N ILE A 237 1.88 -0.02 4.71
CA ILE A 237 2.73 0.51 3.64
C ILE A 237 3.06 1.98 3.88
N ASP A 238 3.68 2.24 5.03
CA ASP A 238 3.92 3.59 5.59
C ASP A 238 5.16 4.26 4.98
N VAL A 239 5.17 4.39 3.65
CA VAL A 239 6.37 4.78 2.87
C VAL A 239 6.10 5.79 1.76
N LEU A 240 4.94 6.46 1.80
CA LEU A 240 4.69 7.60 0.92
C LEU A 240 5.68 8.73 1.22
N ASN A 241 6.05 9.53 0.21
CA ASN A 241 7.19 10.43 0.30
C ASN A 241 8.49 9.66 0.62
N THR A 242 8.74 8.62 -0.17
CA THR A 242 9.68 7.53 0.10
C THR A 242 11.10 8.02 0.38
N ASP A 243 11.57 9.04 -0.34
CA ASP A 243 12.93 9.57 -0.15
C ASP A 243 13.12 10.12 1.28
N LYS A 244 12.12 10.82 1.82
CA LYS A 244 12.14 11.40 3.16
C LYS A 244 11.91 10.35 4.22
N VAL A 245 11.06 9.37 3.96
CA VAL A 245 10.85 8.23 4.87
C VAL A 245 12.14 7.42 5.00
N PHE A 246 12.87 7.17 3.90
CA PHE A 246 14.17 6.51 3.95
C PHE A 246 15.20 7.32 4.74
N ASP A 247 15.31 8.63 4.52
CA ASP A 247 16.22 9.47 5.31
C ASP A 247 15.88 9.46 6.79
N GLN A 248 14.60 9.61 7.14
CA GLN A 248 14.18 9.57 8.53
C GLN A 248 14.45 8.20 9.16
N THR A 249 14.25 7.12 8.41
CA THR A 249 14.56 5.76 8.86
C THR A 249 16.06 5.62 9.14
N PHE A 250 16.92 6.07 8.22
CA PHE A 250 18.37 6.03 8.41
C PHE A 250 18.82 6.73 9.69
N LEU A 251 18.28 7.93 9.92
CA LEU A 251 18.56 8.72 11.11
C LEU A 251 17.99 8.07 12.37
N ALA A 252 16.78 7.52 12.31
CA ALA A 252 16.15 6.84 13.45
C ALA A 252 16.92 5.63 13.94
N TYR A 253 17.61 4.94 13.03
CA TYR A 253 18.46 3.79 13.33
C TYR A 253 19.95 4.17 13.51
N GLY A 254 20.27 5.46 13.67
CA GLY A 254 21.64 5.91 13.96
C GLY A 254 22.62 5.60 12.85
N GLY A 255 22.24 5.87 11.60
CA GLY A 255 23.05 5.60 10.41
C GLY A 255 23.01 4.13 9.97
N ASN A 256 21.94 3.41 10.31
CA ASN A 256 21.70 2.02 9.93
C ASN A 256 20.31 1.86 9.32
N TRP A 257 20.00 0.67 8.82
CA TRP A 257 18.71 0.31 8.24
C TRP A 257 18.06 -0.85 9.01
N PRO A 258 16.73 -0.93 9.12
CA PRO A 258 16.07 -2.11 9.65
C PRO A 258 16.41 -3.34 8.80
N LEU A 259 16.54 -4.52 9.42
CA LEU A 259 16.84 -5.77 8.69
C LEU A 259 15.82 -6.08 7.59
N ALA A 260 14.56 -5.66 7.75
CA ALA A 260 13.52 -5.83 6.75
C ALA A 260 13.87 -5.21 5.38
N TYR A 261 14.81 -4.26 5.33
CA TYR A 261 15.27 -3.63 4.10
C TYR A 261 16.35 -4.44 3.36
N ILE A 262 16.65 -5.67 3.78
CA ILE A 262 17.78 -6.48 3.27
C ILE A 262 17.80 -6.62 1.74
N ASP A 263 16.65 -6.86 1.10
CA ASP A 263 16.59 -7.03 -0.35
C ASP A 263 16.94 -5.72 -1.09
N TYR A 264 16.39 -4.59 -0.63
CA TYR A 264 16.69 -3.26 -1.17
C TYR A 264 18.14 -2.84 -0.91
N TYR A 265 18.69 -3.21 0.25
CA TYR A 265 20.09 -3.00 0.59
C TYR A 265 21.00 -3.83 -0.33
N ALA A 266 20.70 -5.11 -0.53
CA ALA A 266 21.49 -6.01 -1.37
C ALA A 266 21.45 -5.63 -2.86
N GLN A 267 20.38 -4.96 -3.32
CA GLN A 267 20.26 -4.44 -4.69
C GLN A 267 20.76 -2.99 -4.83
N ASP A 268 21.40 -2.41 -3.79
CA ASP A 268 21.96 -1.05 -3.76
C ASP A 268 20.93 0.08 -3.96
N VAL A 269 19.63 -0.24 -3.86
CA VAL A 269 18.52 0.71 -4.07
C VAL A 269 18.58 1.84 -3.05
N ILE A 270 18.74 1.50 -1.78
CA ILE A 270 18.67 2.49 -0.68
C ILE A 270 19.92 3.39 -0.66
N ALA A 271 21.08 2.89 -1.08
CA ALA A 271 22.27 3.71 -1.25
C ALA A 271 22.10 4.74 -2.37
N GLN A 272 21.34 4.39 -3.39
CA GLN A 272 21.05 5.27 -4.51
C GLN A 272 19.83 6.19 -4.27
N ARG A 273 19.25 6.24 -3.06
CA ARG A 273 18.02 7.02 -2.76
C ARG A 273 18.13 8.52 -3.06
N LYS A 274 19.35 9.06 -3.20
CA LYS A 274 19.62 10.47 -3.56
C LYS A 274 20.06 10.68 -5.02
N SER A 275 20.09 9.61 -5.81
CA SER A 275 20.46 9.65 -7.22
C SER A 275 19.31 10.13 -8.11
N GLU A 276 19.63 10.69 -9.28
CA GLU A 276 18.62 11.08 -10.27
C GLU A 276 17.80 9.88 -10.80
N PRO A 277 18.38 8.68 -11.04
CA PRO A 277 17.57 7.50 -11.37
C PRO A 277 16.54 7.11 -10.30
N PHE A 278 16.89 7.20 -9.00
CA PHE A 278 15.93 6.93 -7.94
C PHE A 278 14.80 7.97 -7.91
N LYS A 279 15.11 9.25 -8.13
CA LYS A 279 14.09 10.29 -8.27
C LYS A 279 13.12 10.01 -9.43
N LYS A 280 13.63 9.56 -10.58
CA LYS A 280 12.79 9.13 -11.72
C LYS A 280 11.91 7.93 -11.37
N LEU A 281 12.45 6.98 -10.62
CA LEU A 281 11.66 5.84 -10.12
C LEU A 281 10.53 6.31 -9.21
N MET A 282 10.79 7.25 -8.30
CA MET A 282 9.77 7.81 -7.41
C MET A 282 8.69 8.59 -8.16
N GLN A 283 8.98 9.15 -9.34
CA GLN A 283 7.96 9.74 -10.21
C GLN A 283 6.98 8.70 -10.79
N VAL A 284 7.32 7.42 -10.76
CA VAL A 284 6.42 6.29 -11.09
C VAL A 284 5.78 5.73 -9.82
N GLU A 285 6.59 5.52 -8.79
CA GLU A 285 6.24 4.70 -7.63
C GLU A 285 5.56 5.47 -6.49
N ASP A 286 5.94 6.72 -6.21
CA ASP A 286 5.52 7.40 -4.99
C ASP A 286 4.29 8.29 -5.25
N PRO A 287 3.10 7.95 -4.68
CA PRO A 287 1.90 8.75 -4.80
C PRO A 287 2.08 10.23 -4.45
N MET A 288 3.00 10.57 -3.55
CA MET A 288 3.23 11.96 -3.18
C MET A 288 3.84 12.80 -4.29
N THR A 289 4.47 12.19 -5.31
CA THR A 289 4.97 12.92 -6.48
C THR A 289 3.84 13.38 -7.41
N TYR A 290 2.67 12.73 -7.34
CA TYR A 290 1.48 13.05 -8.15
C TYR A 290 0.61 14.17 -7.56
N ARG A 291 0.82 14.55 -6.30
CA ARG A 291 -0.09 15.46 -5.54
C ARG A 291 -0.35 16.81 -6.19
N ASN A 292 0.62 17.33 -6.95
CA ASN A 292 0.55 18.62 -7.62
C ASN A 292 0.44 18.51 -9.14
N LEU A 293 0.26 17.30 -9.69
CA LEU A 293 0.12 17.09 -11.12
C LEU A 293 -1.36 17.17 -11.52
N SER A 294 -1.67 18.12 -12.40
CA SER A 294 -3.02 18.29 -12.96
C SER A 294 -3.52 16.96 -13.55
N GLY A 295 -4.75 16.56 -13.18
CA GLY A 295 -5.34 15.28 -13.56
C GLY A 295 -5.12 14.14 -12.53
N TYR A 296 -4.04 14.16 -11.75
CA TYR A 296 -3.79 13.15 -10.71
C TYR A 296 -4.14 13.62 -9.31
N THR A 297 -4.09 14.92 -9.03
CA THR A 297 -4.50 15.47 -7.73
C THR A 297 -5.91 15.02 -7.34
N ASP A 298 -6.85 14.96 -8.28
CA ASP A 298 -8.22 14.52 -7.99
C ASP A 298 -8.31 13.01 -7.72
N ARG A 299 -7.43 12.22 -8.34
CA ARG A 299 -7.27 10.79 -8.01
C ARG A 299 -6.74 10.60 -6.60
N LEU A 300 -5.88 11.50 -6.14
CA LEU A 300 -5.40 11.51 -4.75
C LEU A 300 -6.39 12.15 -3.78
N LYS A 301 -7.45 12.84 -4.21
CA LYS A 301 -8.46 13.38 -3.30
C LYS A 301 -9.50 12.35 -2.85
N ILE A 302 -9.52 11.16 -3.46
CA ILE A 302 -10.46 10.12 -3.04
C ILE A 302 -10.23 9.77 -1.56
N PRO A 303 -11.23 9.27 -0.84
CA PRO A 303 -11.06 8.99 0.58
C PRO A 303 -10.19 7.78 0.88
N LYS A 304 -9.45 7.85 1.99
CA LYS A 304 -8.41 6.87 2.33
C LYS A 304 -8.42 6.57 3.81
N TYR A 305 -8.42 5.29 4.13
CA TYR A 305 -8.23 4.81 5.49
C TYR A 305 -6.91 4.06 5.56
N ILE A 306 -5.87 4.77 5.99
CA ILE A 306 -4.49 4.28 6.00
C ILE A 306 -4.28 3.55 7.32
N VAL A 307 -4.01 2.24 7.27
CA VAL A 307 -3.87 1.39 8.45
C VAL A 307 -2.41 0.94 8.57
N ASN A 308 -1.70 1.44 9.57
CA ASN A 308 -0.29 1.12 9.85
C ASN A 308 -0.14 0.40 11.20
N ALA A 309 1.04 -0.17 11.46
CA ALA A 309 1.37 -0.82 12.72
C ALA A 309 2.32 0.05 13.55
N SER A 310 2.13 0.10 14.87
CA SER A 310 2.96 0.93 15.75
C SER A 310 4.38 0.40 15.97
N GLY A 311 4.61 -0.88 15.69
CA GLY A 311 5.91 -1.54 15.85
C GLY A 311 6.30 -2.35 14.62
N ASP A 312 6.06 -1.77 13.44
CA ASP A 312 6.32 -2.35 12.12
C ASP A 312 7.81 -2.65 11.89
N ASP A 313 8.12 -3.77 11.23
CA ASP A 313 9.49 -4.22 10.98
C ASP A 313 10.22 -3.45 9.86
N PHE A 314 9.45 -2.87 8.94
CA PHE A 314 9.93 -2.06 7.82
C PHE A 314 9.90 -0.56 8.14
N PHE A 315 8.80 -0.09 8.72
CA PHE A 315 8.51 1.34 8.81
C PHE A 315 8.60 1.86 10.24
N ILE A 316 9.30 2.98 10.41
CA ILE A 316 9.34 3.68 11.71
C ILE A 316 7.94 4.20 12.07
N PRO A 317 7.57 4.22 13.37
CA PRO A 317 6.19 4.54 13.78
C PRO A 317 5.76 5.96 13.42
N ASP A 318 6.72 6.88 13.26
CA ASP A 318 6.46 8.27 12.90
C ASP A 318 6.80 8.61 11.44
N ALA A 319 6.78 7.61 10.54
CA ALA A 319 6.97 7.81 9.09
C ALA A 319 5.84 8.66 8.49
N SER A 320 4.60 8.50 8.99
CA SER A 320 3.42 9.24 8.52
C SER A 320 3.59 10.76 8.54
N ARG A 321 4.47 11.30 9.41
CA ARG A 321 4.77 12.74 9.48
C ARG A 321 5.34 13.30 8.17
N GLN A 322 5.91 12.44 7.32
CA GLN A 322 6.51 12.85 6.05
C GLN A 322 5.50 13.08 4.93
N TYR A 323 4.27 12.58 5.05
CA TYR A 323 3.30 12.68 3.95
C TYR A 323 1.87 12.99 4.38
N PHE A 324 1.43 12.54 5.57
CA PHE A 324 0.03 12.60 5.95
C PHE A 324 -0.54 14.02 6.00
N PRO A 325 0.19 15.05 6.51
CA PRO A 325 -0.30 16.43 6.50
C PRO A 325 -0.47 17.02 5.09
N ASP A 326 0.33 16.55 4.12
CA ASP A 326 0.36 17.06 2.75
C ASP A 326 -0.49 16.20 1.79
N LEU A 327 -1.10 15.12 2.29
CA LEU A 327 -1.87 14.19 1.48
C LEU A 327 -3.22 14.82 1.10
N PRO A 328 -3.59 14.92 -0.18
CA PRO A 328 -4.86 15.52 -0.59
C PRO A 328 -6.08 14.70 -0.15
N GLY A 329 -7.23 15.37 0.07
CA GLY A 329 -8.53 14.72 0.24
C GLY A 329 -8.89 14.31 1.67
N ASP A 330 -9.86 13.40 1.78
CA ASP A 330 -10.38 12.86 3.04
C ASP A 330 -9.50 11.69 3.51
N ASN A 331 -8.60 11.95 4.46
CA ASN A 331 -7.62 10.98 4.94
C ASN A 331 -7.86 10.67 6.41
N THR A 332 -7.95 9.39 6.72
CA THR A 332 -8.06 8.87 8.09
C THR A 332 -6.87 7.97 8.34
N LEU A 333 -6.15 8.19 9.43
CA LEU A 333 -5.03 7.35 9.85
C LEU A 333 -5.48 6.41 10.95
N ARG A 334 -4.97 5.18 10.92
CA ARG A 334 -5.13 4.18 11.96
C ARG A 334 -3.78 3.52 12.22
N VAL A 335 -3.18 3.82 13.38
CA VAL A 335 -1.97 3.11 13.86
C VAL A 335 -2.39 2.02 14.84
N ILE A 336 -2.26 0.75 14.47
CA ILE A 336 -2.60 -0.39 15.32
C ILE A 336 -1.53 -0.52 16.43
N PRO A 337 -1.90 -0.35 17.71
CA PRO A 337 -0.96 -0.48 18.81
C PRO A 337 -0.48 -1.93 18.94
N ASN A 338 0.77 -2.11 19.35
CA ASN A 338 1.33 -3.43 19.66
C ASN A 338 1.23 -4.44 18.51
N SER A 339 1.40 -3.98 17.27
CA SER A 339 1.46 -4.84 16.09
C SER A 339 2.81 -4.73 15.39
N ALA A 340 3.29 -5.87 14.90
CA ALA A 340 4.36 -5.96 13.90
C ALA A 340 3.80 -5.70 12.49
N HIS A 341 4.63 -5.93 11.46
CA HIS A 341 4.22 -5.77 10.06
C HIS A 341 3.08 -6.72 9.65
N ASP A 342 2.99 -7.90 10.26
CA ASP A 342 1.87 -8.83 10.05
C ASP A 342 0.61 -8.36 10.79
N VAL A 343 -0.31 -7.75 10.04
CA VAL A 343 -1.58 -7.21 10.54
C VAL A 343 -2.82 -8.04 10.17
N ARG A 344 -2.65 -9.30 9.72
CA ARG A 344 -3.76 -10.11 9.19
C ARG A 344 -4.91 -10.27 10.17
N ALA A 345 -4.60 -10.42 11.46
CA ALA A 345 -5.60 -10.52 12.53
C ALA A 345 -6.47 -9.25 12.69
N PHE A 346 -6.04 -8.11 12.17
CA PHE A 346 -6.69 -6.80 12.33
C PHE A 346 -7.46 -6.35 11.07
N VAL A 347 -7.32 -7.06 9.95
CA VAL A 347 -7.94 -6.67 8.67
C VAL A 347 -9.46 -6.51 8.80
N GLU A 348 -10.16 -7.52 9.32
CA GLU A 348 -11.63 -7.50 9.41
C GLU A 348 -12.14 -6.36 10.30
N ALA A 349 -11.51 -6.18 11.46
CA ALA A 349 -11.91 -5.20 12.46
C ALA A 349 -11.74 -3.76 11.98
N ASN A 350 -10.82 -3.48 11.05
CA ASN A 350 -10.64 -2.14 10.49
C ASN A 350 -11.40 -1.97 9.16
N LEU A 351 -11.45 -3.00 8.32
CA LEU A 351 -12.02 -2.89 6.97
C LEU A 351 -13.56 -2.91 6.98
N ILE A 352 -14.20 -3.80 7.75
CA ILE A 352 -15.66 -3.96 7.73
C ILE A 352 -16.39 -2.72 8.25
N PRO A 353 -16.03 -2.12 9.41
CA PRO A 353 -16.66 -0.89 9.89
C PRO A 353 -16.52 0.26 8.91
N TYR A 354 -15.32 0.45 8.35
CA TYR A 354 -15.09 1.48 7.35
C TYR A 354 -15.96 1.29 6.11
N ILE A 355 -16.04 0.09 5.55
CA ILE A 355 -16.92 -0.20 4.41
C ILE A 355 -18.37 0.13 4.75
N LYS A 356 -18.90 -0.34 5.89
CA LYS A 356 -20.29 -0.09 6.30
C LYS A 356 -20.57 1.41 6.42
N ARG A 357 -19.66 2.17 7.03
CA ARG A 357 -19.77 3.63 7.14
C ARG A 357 -19.84 4.30 5.77
N ARG A 358 -19.01 3.85 4.82
CA ARG A 358 -19.00 4.35 3.44
C ARG A 358 -20.23 3.95 2.64
N GLN A 359 -20.84 2.79 2.91
CA GLN A 359 -22.10 2.38 2.30
C GLN A 359 -23.28 3.23 2.81
N ALA A 360 -23.22 3.68 4.06
CA ALA A 360 -24.21 4.59 4.63
C ALA A 360 -24.10 6.04 4.11
N GLY A 361 -23.13 6.34 3.24
CA GLY A 361 -22.90 7.68 2.70
C GLY A 361 -22.14 8.62 3.64
N ASN A 362 -21.64 8.11 4.78
CA ASN A 362 -20.91 8.90 5.76
C ASN A 362 -19.41 9.00 5.41
N THR A 363 -18.80 10.16 5.64
CA THR A 363 -17.34 10.29 5.67
C THR A 363 -16.78 9.63 6.92
N ALA A 364 -15.51 9.25 6.91
CA ALA A 364 -14.86 8.82 8.15
C ALA A 364 -14.92 9.95 9.20
N PRO A 365 -14.83 9.61 10.50
CA PRO A 365 -14.56 10.60 11.52
C PRO A 365 -13.31 11.41 11.15
N ARG A 366 -13.29 12.68 11.55
CA ARG A 366 -12.14 13.57 11.35
C ARG A 366 -11.56 13.95 12.70
N LEU A 367 -10.29 13.62 12.88
CA LEU A 367 -9.46 14.06 13.98
C LEU A 367 -8.51 15.13 13.48
N LYS A 368 -8.71 16.37 13.95
CA LYS A 368 -7.77 17.46 13.71
C LYS A 368 -6.87 17.64 14.91
N ALA A 369 -5.58 17.39 14.76
CA ALA A 369 -4.57 17.62 15.80
C ALA A 369 -3.88 18.97 15.57
N GLN A 370 -3.90 19.84 16.59
CA GLN A 370 -3.05 21.01 16.68
C GLN A 370 -1.90 20.71 17.64
N GLU A 371 -0.67 20.78 17.14
CA GLU A 371 0.52 20.52 17.93
C GLU A 371 1.20 21.84 18.30
N GLN A 372 1.48 22.03 19.59
CA GLN A 372 2.32 23.11 20.09
C GLN A 372 3.55 22.49 20.76
N ARG A 373 4.70 22.57 20.08
CA ARG A 373 5.98 22.21 20.69
C ARG A 373 6.26 23.17 21.85
N LEU A 374 6.40 22.63 23.06
CA LEU A 374 6.70 23.43 24.25
C LEU A 374 8.21 23.54 24.43
N ASP A 375 8.93 22.43 24.23
CA ASP A 375 10.39 22.34 24.27
C ASP A 375 10.89 21.14 23.41
N ALA A 376 12.13 20.67 23.61
CA ALA A 376 12.68 19.53 22.87
C ALA A 376 12.10 18.16 23.30
N THR A 377 11.51 18.10 24.48
CA THR A 377 11.06 16.91 25.19
C THR A 377 9.54 16.86 25.39
N SER A 378 8.80 17.92 25.07
CA SER A 378 7.37 17.96 25.31
C SER A 378 6.59 18.69 24.21
N THR A 379 5.39 18.17 23.92
CA THR A 379 4.48 18.72 22.91
C THR A 379 3.07 18.69 23.47
N LYS A 380 2.39 19.84 23.46
CA LYS A 380 0.97 19.93 23.78
C LYS A 380 0.16 19.59 22.53
N LEU A 381 -0.84 18.73 22.70
CA LEU A 381 -1.82 18.39 21.67
C LEU A 381 -3.18 18.95 22.04
N HIS A 382 -3.83 19.59 21.08
CA HIS A 382 -5.26 19.91 21.13
C HIS A 382 -5.94 19.21 19.96
N LEU A 383 -6.82 18.26 20.26
CA LEU A 383 -7.55 17.47 19.28
C LEU A 383 -8.99 17.96 19.19
N THR A 384 -9.46 18.16 17.96
CA THR A 384 -10.87 18.44 17.65
C THR A 384 -11.41 17.29 16.81
N LEU A 385 -12.43 16.60 17.33
CA LEU A 385 -13.10 15.47 16.68
C LEU A 385 -14.41 15.90 16.04
N SER A 386 -14.73 15.36 14.86
CA SER A 386 -16.01 15.66 14.17
C SER A 386 -17.22 14.92 14.74
N GLU A 387 -17.00 13.87 15.54
CA GLU A 387 -18.03 13.02 16.12
C GLU A 387 -17.59 12.62 17.54
N MET A 388 -18.56 12.34 18.42
CA MET A 388 -18.30 11.87 19.78
C MET A 388 -17.71 10.46 19.77
N PRO A 389 -16.48 10.25 20.31
CA PRO A 389 -15.92 8.91 20.43
C PRO A 389 -16.57 8.16 21.61
N ILE A 390 -16.63 6.84 21.52
CA ILE A 390 -16.98 5.97 22.66
C ILE A 390 -15.77 5.72 23.57
N ARG A 391 -14.55 5.88 23.03
CA ARG A 391 -13.29 5.70 23.75
C ARG A 391 -12.20 6.60 23.17
N VAL A 392 -11.38 7.16 24.06
CA VAL A 392 -10.16 7.90 23.70
C VAL A 392 -9.00 7.29 24.49
N THR A 393 -8.01 6.76 23.79
CA THR A 393 -6.85 6.08 24.40
C THR A 393 -5.57 6.79 23.98
N GLN A 394 -4.73 7.18 24.94
CA GLN A 394 -3.33 7.51 24.69
C GLN A 394 -2.50 6.23 24.74
N TRP A 395 -1.77 5.96 23.67
CA TRP A 395 -0.81 4.87 23.58
C TRP A 395 0.60 5.43 23.71
N THR A 396 1.40 4.86 24.60
CA THR A 396 2.79 5.29 24.85
C THR A 396 3.71 4.07 24.93
N ALA A 397 4.78 4.07 24.16
CA ALA A 397 5.91 3.14 24.31
C ALA A 397 7.17 3.91 24.70
N HIS A 398 8.04 3.30 25.51
CA HIS A 398 9.34 3.86 25.88
C HIS A 398 10.45 2.89 25.49
N ASN A 399 11.51 3.40 24.87
CA ASN A 399 12.74 2.66 24.65
C ASN A 399 13.94 3.48 25.16
N PRO A 400 14.57 3.06 26.28
CA PRO A 400 15.68 3.81 26.87
C PRO A 400 16.99 3.70 26.07
N LYS A 401 17.11 2.69 25.19
CA LYS A 401 18.38 2.36 24.51
C LYS A 401 18.45 2.87 23.07
N ALA A 402 17.32 3.01 22.38
CA ALA A 402 17.28 3.32 20.95
C ALA A 402 15.95 3.98 20.53
N ARG A 403 15.96 4.66 19.38
CA ARG A 403 14.76 5.18 18.72
C ARG A 403 14.11 4.11 17.81
N ASP A 404 14.03 2.89 18.32
CA ASP A 404 13.49 1.71 17.66
C ASP A 404 12.30 1.20 18.48
N PHE A 405 11.13 1.09 17.85
CA PHE A 405 9.87 0.73 18.51
C PHE A 405 9.26 -0.56 17.96
N ARG A 406 10.06 -1.36 17.24
CA ARG A 406 9.60 -2.63 16.64
C ARG A 406 8.99 -3.55 17.69
N TYR A 407 7.81 -4.08 17.38
CA TYR A 407 7.09 -5.01 18.25
C TYR A 407 7.88 -6.31 18.41
N ASN A 408 8.51 -6.78 17.35
CA ASN A 408 9.37 -7.96 17.38
C ASN A 408 10.69 -7.75 18.14
N CYS A 409 10.92 -6.54 18.65
CA CYS A 409 12.03 -6.18 19.55
C CYS A 409 11.61 -6.00 21.01
N GLY A 410 10.44 -6.53 21.37
CA GLY A 410 9.95 -6.48 22.75
C GLY A 410 9.40 -5.12 23.20
N VAL A 411 9.40 -4.10 22.33
CA VAL A 411 8.83 -2.78 22.65
C VAL A 411 7.30 -2.87 22.64
N ARG A 412 6.66 -2.36 23.69
CA ARG A 412 5.20 -2.42 23.86
C ARG A 412 4.65 -1.03 24.20
N TYR A 413 3.53 -0.71 23.58
CA TYR A 413 2.72 0.45 23.90
C TYR A 413 1.78 0.12 25.05
N THR A 414 1.76 0.96 26.07
CA THR A 414 0.81 0.92 27.17
C THR A 414 -0.33 1.90 26.93
N ALA A 415 -1.56 1.50 27.26
CA ALA A 415 -2.75 2.33 27.12
C ALA A 415 -3.02 3.16 28.37
N ALA A 416 -3.37 4.44 28.18
CA ALA A 416 -3.95 5.31 29.19
C ALA A 416 -5.28 5.87 28.66
N GLN A 417 -6.36 5.70 29.40
CA GLN A 417 -7.67 6.22 29.00
C GLN A 417 -7.74 7.72 29.24
N LEU A 418 -8.20 8.46 28.24
CA LEU A 418 -8.56 9.87 28.35
C LEU A 418 -10.08 10.02 28.43
N PRO A 419 -10.60 11.11 29.02
CA PRO A 419 -12.04 11.38 28.99
C PRO A 419 -12.54 11.42 27.54
N ALA A 420 -13.63 10.71 27.26
CA ALA A 420 -14.29 10.77 25.96
C ALA A 420 -14.86 12.19 25.77
N SER A 421 -14.35 12.90 24.77
CA SER A 421 -14.70 14.28 24.46
C SER A 421 -14.40 14.55 22.99
N MET A 422 -15.17 15.45 22.37
CA MET A 422 -14.86 15.97 21.04
C MET A 422 -13.74 17.03 21.06
N ASP A 423 -13.39 17.53 22.25
CA ASP A 423 -12.25 18.41 22.50
C ASP A 423 -11.33 17.75 23.53
N VAL A 424 -10.16 17.29 23.08
CA VAL A 424 -9.20 16.56 23.92
C VAL A 424 -7.91 17.37 23.98
N GLN A 425 -7.44 17.67 25.19
CA GLN A 425 -6.14 18.27 25.42
C GLN A 425 -5.26 17.33 26.23
N THR A 426 -4.04 17.09 25.74
CA THR A 426 -3.03 16.29 26.43
C THR A 426 -1.64 16.86 26.16
N THR A 427 -0.63 16.38 26.89
CA THR A 427 0.77 16.74 26.68
C THR A 427 1.59 15.46 26.60
N LEU A 428 2.22 15.25 25.46
CA LEU A 428 3.17 14.17 25.23
C LEU A 428 4.54 14.57 25.79
N ARG A 429 5.26 13.61 26.38
CA ARG A 429 6.51 13.88 27.11
C ARG A 429 7.52 12.77 26.86
N ALA A 430 8.72 13.17 26.47
CA ALA A 430 9.89 12.30 26.41
C ALA A 430 10.16 11.65 27.78
N PRO A 431 10.72 10.43 27.79
CA PRO A 431 11.27 9.83 29.00
C PRO A 431 12.53 10.58 29.44
N LYS A 432 13.00 10.30 30.67
CA LYS A 432 14.29 10.83 31.16
C LYS A 432 15.48 10.34 30.34
N GLU A 433 15.39 9.12 29.82
CA GLU A 433 16.42 8.46 29.01
C GLU A 433 15.78 7.80 27.79
N GLY A 434 16.45 7.91 26.63
CA GLY A 434 16.00 7.35 25.36
C GLY A 434 14.83 8.11 24.74
N TRP A 435 13.90 7.38 24.12
CA TRP A 435 12.78 7.93 23.35
C TRP A 435 11.44 7.33 23.78
N SER A 436 10.38 8.13 23.68
CA SER A 436 8.99 7.66 23.67
C SER A 436 8.39 7.75 22.28
N ALA A 437 7.48 6.85 21.96
CA ALA A 437 6.57 6.95 20.82
C ALA A 437 5.14 7.00 21.35
N GLU A 438 4.38 8.02 20.96
CA GLU A 438 3.07 8.31 21.54
C GLU A 438 2.04 8.71 20.49
N PHE A 439 0.80 8.25 20.63
CA PHE A 439 -0.32 8.67 19.78
C PHE A 439 -1.66 8.54 20.50
N ILE A 440 -2.68 9.24 20.01
CA ILE A 440 -4.05 9.16 20.53
C ILE A 440 -4.91 8.38 19.55
N GLU A 441 -5.69 7.44 20.08
CA GLU A 441 -6.65 6.60 19.37
C GLU A 441 -8.07 6.99 19.80
N THR A 442 -8.96 7.17 18.83
CA THR A 442 -10.38 7.44 19.03
C THR A 442 -11.20 6.35 18.38
N GLU A 443 -12.15 5.79 19.13
CA GLU A 443 -13.03 4.73 18.65
C GLU A 443 -14.47 5.24 18.61
N TYR A 444 -15.19 4.86 17.56
CA TYR A 444 -16.55 5.33 17.30
C TYR A 444 -17.57 4.20 17.39
N ALA A 445 -18.84 4.56 17.58
CA ALA A 445 -19.91 3.59 17.84
C ALA A 445 -20.15 2.59 16.70
N ASP A 446 -19.78 2.94 15.46
CA ASP A 446 -19.88 2.07 14.30
C ASP A 446 -18.67 1.14 14.11
N GLY A 447 -17.66 1.23 14.99
CA GLY A 447 -16.44 0.43 14.98
C GLY A 447 -15.29 1.02 14.18
N VAL A 448 -15.46 2.18 13.54
CA VAL A 448 -14.32 2.88 12.92
C VAL A 448 -13.38 3.38 14.02
N VAL A 449 -12.07 3.33 13.75
CA VAL A 449 -11.02 3.81 14.66
C VAL A 449 -10.12 4.79 13.92
N GLU A 450 -9.86 5.95 14.51
CA GLU A 450 -8.93 6.95 13.98
C GLU A 450 -7.81 7.21 14.99
N THR A 451 -6.62 7.54 14.51
CA THR A 451 -5.50 7.89 15.36
C THR A 451 -4.87 9.21 14.92
N THR A 452 -4.22 9.92 15.84
CA THR A 452 -3.21 10.90 15.47
C THR A 452 -2.05 10.20 14.75
N MET A 453 -1.17 10.98 14.11
CA MET A 453 0.16 10.50 13.79
C MET A 453 0.91 10.13 15.08
N VAL A 454 1.87 9.22 15.00
CA VAL A 454 2.76 8.93 16.13
C VAL A 454 3.78 10.05 16.27
N LYS A 455 3.95 10.52 17.50
CA LYS A 455 5.01 11.44 17.88
C LYS A 455 6.13 10.67 18.57
N VAL A 456 7.36 10.84 18.11
CA VAL A 456 8.55 10.35 18.83
C VAL A 456 9.22 11.52 19.55
N LEU A 457 9.43 11.39 20.86
CA LEU A 457 10.05 12.40 21.72
C LEU A 457 11.25 11.81 22.50
N PRO A 458 12.35 12.55 22.70
CA PRO A 458 12.62 13.87 22.11
C PRO A 458 12.72 13.77 20.58
N ASP A 459 12.43 14.87 19.87
CA ASP A 459 12.53 14.94 18.40
C ASP A 459 14.00 15.10 17.99
N THR A 460 14.78 14.08 18.31
CA THR A 460 16.21 13.93 18.03
C THR A 460 16.49 12.51 17.55
N TYR A 461 17.63 12.31 16.91
CA TYR A 461 18.05 11.02 16.37
C TYR A 461 19.27 10.46 17.13
N PRO A 462 19.37 9.13 17.30
CA PRO A 462 20.56 8.51 17.88
C PRO A 462 21.76 8.65 16.93
N ASN A 463 22.97 8.50 17.48
CA ASN A 463 24.23 8.46 16.72
C ASN A 463 24.84 7.05 16.64
N GLN A 464 24.11 6.04 17.13
CA GLN A 464 24.51 4.65 17.16
C GLN A 464 23.33 3.74 16.78
N ALA A 465 23.64 2.57 16.24
CA ALA A 465 22.65 1.55 15.91
C ALA A 465 21.88 1.09 17.16
N PRO A 466 20.60 0.70 17.02
CA PRO A 466 19.89 -0.05 18.05
C PRO A 466 20.67 -1.31 18.49
N PRO A 467 20.56 -1.70 19.77
CA PRO A 467 21.13 -2.96 20.24
C PRO A 467 20.60 -4.15 19.44
N ALA A 468 21.50 -5.03 19.01
CA ALA A 468 21.19 -6.23 18.25
C ALA A 468 20.94 -7.46 19.15
N ASP A 469 20.29 -7.24 20.29
CA ASP A 469 20.13 -8.24 21.37
C ASP A 469 19.28 -9.44 20.90
N GLU A 470 18.34 -9.22 19.97
CA GLU A 470 17.50 -10.25 19.34
C GLU A 470 17.70 -10.30 17.82
N ALA A 471 17.46 -11.46 17.20
CA ALA A 471 17.72 -11.68 15.78
C ALA A 471 16.93 -10.71 14.86
N PHE A 472 15.66 -10.46 15.18
CA PHE A 472 14.80 -9.52 14.43
C PHE A 472 15.18 -8.06 14.68
N CYS A 473 15.94 -7.76 15.74
CA CYS A 473 16.37 -6.41 16.08
C CYS A 473 17.67 -5.99 15.42
N ARG A 474 18.32 -6.90 14.71
CA ARG A 474 19.49 -6.58 13.90
C ARG A 474 19.19 -5.48 12.89
N THR A 475 20.23 -4.74 12.58
CA THR A 475 20.21 -3.67 11.59
C THR A 475 21.30 -3.92 10.55
N LEU A 476 21.15 -3.28 9.41
CA LEU A 476 22.14 -3.28 8.35
C LEU A 476 22.97 -1.99 8.47
N PRO A 477 24.31 -2.06 8.45
CA PRO A 477 25.14 -0.87 8.51
C PRO A 477 24.87 0.04 7.32
N GLY A 478 24.94 1.36 7.53
CA GLY A 478 25.00 2.30 6.41
C GLY A 478 26.22 2.02 5.52
N THR A 479 26.09 2.23 4.23
CA THR A 479 27.21 2.12 3.29
C THR A 479 27.98 3.45 3.22
N PRO A 480 29.29 3.43 2.91
CA PRO A 480 30.07 4.66 2.74
C PRO A 480 29.46 5.59 1.68
N GLY A 481 29.17 6.84 2.05
CA GLY A 481 28.60 7.85 1.15
C GLY A 481 27.08 8.06 1.26
N GLN A 482 26.40 7.34 2.15
CA GLN A 482 24.97 7.50 2.46
C GLN A 482 24.64 8.64 3.43
#